data_AF-A0A969FYG6-F1
#
_entry.id   AF-A0A969FYG6-F1
#
_cell.length_a   1.000
_cell.length_b   1.000
_cell.length_c   1.000
_cell.angle_alpha   90.00
_cell.angle_beta   90.00
_cell.angle_gamma   90.00
#
_symmetry.space_group_name_H-M   'P 1'
#
loop_
_entity.id
_entity.type
_entity.pdbx_description
1 polymer ?
#
loop_
_entity_poly.entity_id
_entity_poly.type
_entity_poly.pdbx_seq_one_letter_code
_entity_poly.pdbx_strand_id
1 'polypeptide(L)' 'MPRGKITAIVTGAISLLVAIAYLVLVQVLDFRGEMKPAPISEAHHELTVASATQIDLVIVQNG' A
#
# COMPACT_ATOMS: atom_id res chain seq x y z
N MET A 1 51.82 -6.82 4.81
CA MET A 1 51.06 -6.19 3.70
C MET A 1 51.31 -4.69 3.69
N PRO A 2 51.37 -4.03 2.51
CA PRO A 2 51.49 -2.58 2.45
C PRO A 2 50.29 -1.93 3.14
N ARG A 3 50.56 -0.90 3.95
CA ARG A 3 49.59 -0.19 4.81
C ARG A 3 48.31 0.18 4.07
N GLY A 4 48.44 0.72 2.86
CA GLY A 4 47.31 1.13 2.03
C GLY A 4 46.40 -0.01 1.59
N LYS A 5 46.94 -1.23 1.40
CA LYS A 5 46.13 -2.40 1.05
C LYS A 5 45.26 -2.85 2.21
N ILE A 6 45.76 -2.76 3.45
CA ILE A 6 44.98 -3.07 4.66
C ILE A 6 43.86 -2.05 4.84
N THR A 7 44.16 -0.75 4.73
CA THR A 7 43.15 0.30 4.86
C THR A 7 42.06 0.18 3.80
N ALA A 8 42.40 -0.09 2.54
CA ALA A 8 41.42 -0.27 1.47
C ALA A 8 40.44 -1.43 1.76
N ILE A 9 40.96 -2.56 2.25
CA ILE A 9 40.14 -3.71 2.62
C ILE A 9 39.23 -3.37 3.80
N VAL A 10 39.77 -2.73 4.84
CA VAL A 10 39.00 -2.37 6.04
C VAL A 10 37.89 -1.37 5.70
N THR A 11 38.19 -0.32 4.94
CA THR A 11 37.18 0.66 4.52
C THR A 11 36.09 0.02 3.64
N GLY A 12 36.48 -0.86 2.71
CA GLY A 12 35.52 -1.62 1.90
C GLY A 12 34.63 -2.53 2.73
N ALA A 13 35.21 -3.24 3.71
CA ALA A 13 34.46 -4.11 4.62
C ALA A 13 33.48 -3.30 5.50
N ILE A 14 33.90 -2.15 6.04
CA ILE A 14 33.03 -1.27 6.81
C ILE A 14 31.88 -0.76 5.96
N SER A 15 32.16 -0.31 4.73
CA SER A 15 31.11 0.16 3.81
C SER A 15 30.08 -0.92 3.50
N LEU A 16 30.53 -2.16 3.31
CA LEU A 16 29.64 -3.30 3.08
C LEU A 16 28.79 -3.60 4.32
N LEU A 17 29.39 -3.58 5.51
CA LEU A 17 28.70 -3.84 6.77
C LEU A 17 27.59 -2.80 7.02
N VAL A 18 27.89 -1.52 6.81
CA VAL A 18 26.91 -0.43 6.90
C VAL A 18 25.80 -0.59 5.86
N ALA A 19 26.13 -0.94 4.61
CA ALA A 19 25.13 -1.17 3.57
C ALA A 19 24.17 -2.31 3.93
N ILE A 20 24.69 -3.44 4.43
CA ILE A 20 23.88 -4.56 4.88
C ILE A 20 23.00 -4.15 6.06
N ALA A 21 23.56 -3.46 7.05
CA ALA A 21 22.80 -2.97 8.20
C ALA A 21 21.64 -2.04 7.78
N TYR A 22 21.88 -1.15 6.80
CA TYR A 22 20.84 -0.29 6.23
C TYR A 22 19.73 -1.10 5.57
N LEU A 23 20.06 -2.10 4.75
CA LEU A 23 19.06 -2.95 4.11
C LEU A 23 18.22 -3.72 5.12
N VAL A 24 18.84 -4.28 6.16
CA VAL A 24 18.12 -4.95 7.26
C VAL A 24 17.20 -3.97 7.98
N LEU A 25 17.68 -2.77 8.29
CA LEU A 25 16.86 -1.73 8.92
C LEU A 25 15.64 -1.39 8.07
N VAL A 26 15.84 -1.14 6.77
CA VAL A 26 14.74 -0.82 5.84
C VAL A 26 13.74 -1.98 5.77
N GLN A 27 14.21 -3.23 5.72
CA GLN A 27 13.32 -4.41 5.73
C GLN A 27 12.48 -4.45 7.01
N VAL A 28 13.08 -4.23 8.17
CA VAL A 28 12.33 -4.19 9.45
C VAL A 28 11.30 -3.06 9.46
N LEU A 29 11.64 -1.88 8.93
CA LEU A 29 10.72 -0.75 8.85
C LEU A 29 9.61 -0.94 7.80
N ASP A 30 9.89 -1.71 6.75
CA ASP A 30 8.94 -2.03 5.68
C ASP A 30 8.02 -3.21 6.03
N PHE A 31 8.34 -3.98 7.08
CA PHE A 31 7.45 -5.01 7.65
C PHE A 31 6.23 -4.41 8.37
N ARG A 32 5.46 -3.56 7.68
CA ARG A 32 4.24 -2.90 8.14
C ARG A 32 3.03 -3.84 8.28
N GLY A 33 3.24 -5.16 8.18
CA GLY A 33 2.18 -6.16 8.14
C GLY A 33 1.52 -6.25 6.75
N GLU A 34 0.62 -7.21 6.57
CA GLU A 34 -0.07 -7.36 5.30
C GLU A 34 -0.91 -6.11 5.00
N MET A 35 -0.65 -5.53 3.83
CA MET A 35 -1.53 -4.53 3.25
C MET A 35 -2.88 -5.20 3.01
N LYS A 36 -3.80 -5.08 3.97
CA LYS A 36 -5.18 -5.51 3.75
C LYS A 36 -5.70 -4.70 2.56
N PRO A 37 -6.21 -5.36 1.50
CA PRO A 37 -6.78 -4.64 0.39
C PRO A 37 -7.86 -3.70 0.92
N ALA A 38 -7.94 -2.50 0.34
CA ALA A 38 -9.01 -1.57 0.67
C ALA A 38 -10.34 -2.33 0.61
N PRO A 39 -11.23 -2.17 1.60
CA PRO A 39 -12.52 -2.82 1.57
C PRO A 39 -13.17 -2.53 0.22
N ILE A 40 -13.46 -3.57 -0.56
CA ILE A 40 -14.45 -3.44 -1.61
C ILE A 40 -15.75 -3.21 -0.85
N SER A 41 -16.18 -1.95 -0.78
CA SER A 41 -17.52 -1.71 -0.31
C SER A 41 -18.41 -2.44 -1.31
N GLU A 42 -19.07 -3.52 -0.88
CA GLU A 42 -20.44 -3.76 -1.29
C GLU A 42 -21.31 -2.64 -0.69
N ALA A 43 -20.94 -1.38 -0.94
CA ALA A 43 -21.91 -0.32 -0.97
C ALA A 43 -22.82 -0.76 -2.09
N HIS A 44 -23.89 -1.46 -1.72
CA HIS A 44 -25.05 -1.61 -2.54
C HIS A 44 -25.26 -0.24 -3.14
N HIS A 45 -24.92 -0.14 -4.42
CA HIS A 45 -25.34 0.95 -5.24
C HIS A 45 -26.85 0.71 -5.39
N GLU A 46 -27.60 0.95 -4.32
CA GLU A 46 -28.99 1.38 -4.42
C GLU A 46 -28.92 2.77 -5.05
N LEU A 47 -28.52 2.78 -6.32
CA LEU A 47 -28.99 3.72 -7.29
C LEU A 47 -30.50 3.76 -7.07
N THR A 48 -30.99 4.82 -6.44
CA THR A 48 -31.97 5.76 -6.97
C THR A 48 -32.70 5.32 -8.26
N VAL A 49 -33.25 4.11 -8.35
CA VAL A 49 -34.22 3.70 -9.38
C VAL A 49 -35.64 3.66 -8.83
N ALA A 50 -35.82 3.68 -7.49
CA ALA A 50 -37.14 3.73 -6.86
C ALA A 50 -37.84 5.09 -7.00
N SER A 51 -37.11 6.20 -7.23
CA SER A 51 -37.73 7.52 -7.33
C SER A 51 -38.32 7.83 -8.70
N ALA A 52 -37.84 7.20 -9.78
CA ALA A 52 -38.30 7.49 -11.14
C ALA A 52 -39.57 6.72 -11.53
N THR A 53 -39.82 5.54 -10.95
CA THR A 53 -41.04 4.75 -11.19
C THR A 53 -42.20 5.13 -10.28
N GLN A 54 -41.92 5.73 -9.11
CA GLN A 54 -42.99 6.12 -8.19
C GLN A 54 -43.82 7.29 -8.73
N ILE A 55 -43.20 8.22 -9.47
CA ILE A 55 -43.94 9.31 -10.11
C ILE A 55 -44.81 8.78 -11.25
N ASP A 56 -44.32 7.79 -12.00
CA ASP A 56 -45.06 7.19 -13.12
C ASP A 56 -46.29 6.38 -12.64
N LEU A 57 -46.16 5.65 -11.52
CA LEU A 57 -47.29 4.93 -10.92
C LEU A 57 -48.31 5.87 -10.29
N VAL A 58 -47.89 6.97 -9.67
CA VAL A 58 -48.80 7.97 -9.07
C VAL A 58 -49.61 8.71 -10.15
N ILE A 59 -49.02 8.99 -11.31
CA ILE A 59 -49.73 9.66 -12.41
C ILE A 59 -50.72 8.70 -13.09
N VAL A 60 -50.38 7.42 -13.26
CA VAL A 60 -51.28 6.41 -13.85
C VAL A 60 -52.44 6.02 -12.91
N GLN A 61 -52.26 6.11 -11.58
CA GLN A 61 -53.32 5.80 -10.61
C GLN A 61 -54.28 6.97 -10.33
N ASN A 62 -53.96 8.19 -10.78
CA ASN A 62 -54.80 9.40 -10.59
C ASN A 62 -55.34 9.97 -11.92
N GLY A 63 -55.38 9.15 -12.97
CA GLY A 63 -56.04 9.45 -14.25
C GLY A 63 -57.34 8.69 -14.42
#